data_AF-A0A4Y9QHY6-F1
#
_entry.id   AF-A0A4Y9QHY6-F1
#
_cell.length_a   1.000
_cell.length_b   1.000
_cell.length_c   1.000
_cell.angle_alpha   90.00
_cell.angle_beta   90.00
_cell.angle_gamma   90.00
#
_symmetry.space_group_name_H-M   'P 1'
#
loop_
_entity.id
_entity.type
_entity.pdbx_description
1 polymer ?
#
loop_
_entity_poly.entity_id
_entity_poly.type
_entity_poly.pdbx_seq_one_letter_code
_entity_poly.pdbx_strand_id
1 'polypeptide(L)'
;MERESTWQRLDAQRWVHLYGMWQTTLLTVWAGFSLLGAWLAGVLWFVVFPAAITALSGWVTAEWGRGRPWTWYALTVQAGVGILLALGLVASGSVVKGSVGLVLVGGLLLLLWHPDCRARIHESGRPAARL
;
A
#
# COMPACT_ATOMS: atom_id res chain seq x y z
N MET A 1 6.24 29.37 16.37
CA MET A 1 5.09 28.97 15.51
C MET A 1 5.35 27.57 14.95
N GLU A 2 5.38 26.54 15.81
CA GLU A 2 5.76 25.16 15.42
C GLU A 2 4.68 24.10 15.77
N ARG A 3 3.47 24.52 16.17
CA ARG A 3 2.42 23.57 16.59
C ARG A 3 1.54 23.05 15.45
N GLU A 4 1.60 23.66 14.26
CA GLU A 4 0.80 23.22 13.11
C GLU A 4 1.39 21.97 12.43
N SER A 5 2.70 21.73 12.53
CA SER A 5 3.36 20.63 11.80
C SER A 5 3.14 19.24 12.44
N THR A 6 3.01 19.16 13.76
CA THR A 6 2.87 17.85 14.45
C THR A 6 1.52 17.19 14.17
N TRP A 7 0.44 17.98 14.11
CA TRP A 7 -0.91 17.46 13.85
C TRP A 7 -1.09 17.08 12.38
N GLN A 8 -0.56 17.86 11.43
CA GLN A 8 -0.58 17.51 10.01
C GLN A 8 0.29 16.27 9.70
N ARG A 9 1.44 16.12 10.38
CA ARG A 9 2.27 14.90 10.31
C ARG A 9 1.49 13.64 10.70
N LEU A 10 0.67 13.74 11.74
CA LEU A 10 -0.10 12.62 12.26
C LEU A 10 -1.22 12.18 11.30
N ASP A 11 -1.82 13.12 10.56
CA ASP A 11 -2.90 12.80 9.63
C ASP A 11 -2.40 12.04 8.41
N ALA A 12 -1.35 12.50 7.72
CA ALA A 12 -0.86 11.83 6.52
C ALA A 12 -0.39 10.39 6.79
N GLN A 13 0.35 10.17 7.90
CA GLN A 13 0.82 8.84 8.28
C GLN A 13 -0.34 7.91 8.66
N ARG A 14 -1.35 8.44 9.34
CA ARG A 14 -2.56 7.71 9.70
C ARG A 14 -3.34 7.30 8.45
N TRP A 15 -3.48 8.18 7.47
CA TRP A 15 -4.15 7.87 6.20
C TRP A 15 -3.44 6.79 5.40
N VAL A 16 -2.09 6.81 5.31
CA VAL A 16 -1.34 5.73 4.65
C VAL A 16 -1.52 4.39 5.38
N HIS A 17 -1.52 4.40 6.71
CA HIS A 17 -1.75 3.19 7.49
C HIS A 17 -3.18 2.65 7.32
N LEU A 18 -4.18 3.52 7.38
CA LEU A 18 -5.59 3.15 7.12
C LEU A 18 -5.76 2.60 5.71
N TYR A 19 -5.11 3.21 4.71
CA TYR A 19 -5.11 2.70 3.35
C TYR A 19 -4.52 1.29 3.28
N GLY A 20 -3.35 1.07 3.89
CA GLY A 20 -2.71 -0.25 3.95
C GLY A 20 -3.58 -1.31 4.63
N MET A 21 -4.28 -0.93 5.71
CA MET A 21 -5.27 -1.79 6.37
C MET A 21 -6.44 -2.14 5.46
N TRP A 22 -7.05 -1.15 4.80
CA TRP A 22 -8.16 -1.36 3.86
C TRP A 22 -7.75 -2.27 2.71
N GLN A 23 -6.59 -2.00 2.11
CA GLN A 23 -6.05 -2.80 1.03
C GLN A 23 -5.79 -4.25 1.46
N THR A 24 -5.13 -4.46 2.61
CA THR A 24 -4.84 -5.79 3.14
C THR A 24 -6.13 -6.55 3.47
N THR A 25 -7.15 -5.85 3.98
CA THR A 25 -8.47 -6.44 4.26
C THR A 25 -9.16 -6.89 2.96
N LEU A 26 -9.19 -6.02 1.94
CA LEU A 26 -9.76 -6.37 0.64
C LEU A 26 -9.02 -7.53 -0.02
N LEU A 27 -7.68 -7.54 0.04
CA LEU A 27 -6.86 -8.64 -0.45
C LEU A 27 -7.14 -9.94 0.31
N THR A 28 -7.32 -9.89 1.62
CA THR A 28 -7.66 -11.06 2.45
C THR A 28 -9.02 -11.63 2.06
N VAL A 29 -10.02 -10.77 1.92
CA VAL A 29 -11.37 -11.17 1.46
C VAL A 29 -11.29 -11.80 0.08
N TRP A 30 -10.57 -11.16 -0.86
CA TRP A 30 -10.38 -11.68 -2.21
C TRP A 30 -9.62 -13.02 -2.24
N ALA A 31 -8.57 -13.17 -1.43
CA ALA A 31 -7.83 -14.41 -1.28
C ALA A 31 -8.72 -15.52 -0.70
N GLY A 32 -9.59 -15.21 0.25
CA GLY A 32 -10.60 -16.13 0.77
C GLY A 32 -11.58 -16.62 -0.30
N PHE A 33 -12.10 -15.71 -1.13
CA PHE A 33 -12.97 -16.10 -2.25
C PHE A 33 -12.21 -16.92 -3.31
N SER A 34 -10.95 -16.58 -3.58
CA SER A 34 -10.10 -17.31 -4.52
C SER A 34 -9.76 -18.71 -4.01
N LEU A 35 -9.50 -18.86 -2.70
CA LEU A 35 -9.34 -20.16 -2.04
C LEU A 35 -10.60 -21.01 -2.17
N LEU A 36 -11.77 -20.43 -1.90
CA LEU A 36 -13.04 -21.13 -2.04
C LEU A 36 -13.28 -21.58 -3.49
N GLY A 37 -13.06 -20.69 -4.46
CA GLY A 37 -13.20 -21.02 -5.89
C GLY A 37 -12.21 -22.09 -6.36
N ALA A 38 -10.95 -22.00 -5.95
CA ALA A 38 -9.92 -22.98 -6.26
C ALA A 38 -10.19 -24.35 -5.61
N TRP A 39 -10.73 -24.37 -4.39
CA TRP A 39 -11.15 -25.58 -3.72
C TRP A 39 -12.30 -26.26 -4.47
N LEU A 40 -13.32 -25.49 -4.88
CA LEU A 40 -14.42 -25.99 -5.71
C LEU A 40 -13.96 -26.49 -7.09
N ALA A 41 -12.93 -25.86 -7.67
CA ALA A 41 -12.36 -26.24 -8.96
C ALA A 41 -11.31 -27.38 -8.88
N GLY A 42 -10.88 -27.76 -7.67
CA GLY A 42 -9.82 -28.76 -7.47
C GLY A 42 -8.40 -28.29 -7.85
N VAL A 43 -8.14 -26.98 -7.97
CA VAL A 43 -6.85 -26.44 -8.42
C VAL A 43 -6.23 -25.51 -7.37
N LEU A 44 -5.65 -26.12 -6.33
CA LEU A 44 -5.09 -25.41 -5.17
C LEU A 44 -3.91 -24.48 -5.49
N TRP A 45 -3.16 -24.71 -6.58
CA TRP A 45 -1.98 -23.90 -6.90
C TRP A 45 -2.30 -22.43 -7.20
N PHE A 46 -3.51 -22.14 -7.72
CA PHE A 46 -3.94 -20.78 -8.01
C PHE A 46 -4.10 -19.90 -6.75
N VAL A 47 -4.17 -20.49 -5.56
CA VAL A 47 -4.35 -19.76 -4.29
C VAL A 47 -3.04 -19.24 -3.72
N VAL A 48 -1.90 -19.85 -4.11
CA VAL A 48 -0.59 -19.49 -3.58
C VAL A 48 -0.26 -18.03 -3.89
N PHE A 49 -0.57 -17.59 -5.11
CA PHE A 49 -0.31 -16.22 -5.56
C PHE A 49 -1.11 -15.15 -4.77
N PRO A 50 -2.45 -15.18 -4.68
CA PRO A 50 -3.22 -14.22 -3.90
C PRO A 50 -2.89 -14.27 -2.40
N ALA A 51 -2.59 -15.45 -1.85
CA ALA A 51 -2.16 -15.58 -0.46
C ALA A 51 -0.80 -14.90 -0.21
N ALA A 52 0.17 -15.11 -1.10
CA ALA A 52 1.49 -14.48 -1.01
C ALA A 52 1.40 -12.95 -1.11
N ILE A 53 0.58 -12.42 -2.04
CA ILE A 53 0.34 -10.98 -2.16
C ILE A 53 -0.28 -10.42 -0.89
N THR A 54 -1.27 -11.12 -0.33
CA THR A 54 -1.95 -10.69 0.90
C THR A 54 -0.97 -10.65 2.07
N ALA A 55 -0.17 -11.70 2.25
CA ALA A 55 0.85 -11.77 3.29
C ALA A 55 1.91 -10.67 3.13
N LEU A 56 2.38 -10.43 1.91
CA LEU A 56 3.34 -9.37 1.61
C LEU A 56 2.75 -7.97 1.91
N SER A 57 1.50 -7.72 1.53
CA SER A 57 0.80 -6.46 1.81
C SER A 57 0.65 -6.22 3.31
N GLY A 58 0.25 -7.26 4.06
CA GLY A 58 0.12 -7.20 5.51
C GLY A 58 1.47 -6.94 6.20
N TRP A 59 2.53 -7.61 5.74
CA TRP A 59 3.89 -7.41 6.26
C TRP A 59 4.39 -5.99 6.01
N VAL A 60 4.25 -5.46 4.79
CA VAL A 60 4.63 -4.07 4.46
C VAL A 60 3.84 -3.07 5.31
N THR A 61 2.55 -3.30 5.52
CA THR A 61 1.70 -2.43 6.35
C THR A 61 2.14 -2.44 7.82
N ALA A 62 2.50 -3.60 8.36
CA ALA A 62 3.01 -3.72 9.73
C ALA A 62 4.36 -3.01 9.90
N GLU A 63 5.27 -3.16 8.93
CA GLU A 63 6.59 -2.51 8.95
C GLU A 63 6.49 -0.99 8.75
N TRP A 64 5.48 -0.51 8.00
CA TRP A 64 5.17 0.91 7.91
C TRP A 64 4.80 1.46 9.30
N GLY A 65 4.00 0.72 10.07
CA GLY A 65 3.69 1.05 11.46
C GLY A 65 4.92 1.10 12.38
N ARG A 66 5.94 0.28 12.10
CA ARG A 66 7.21 0.25 12.82
C ARG A 66 8.19 1.36 12.42
N GLY A 67 7.81 2.26 11.51
CA GLY A 67 8.65 3.39 11.12
C GLY A 67 9.83 3.01 10.22
N ARG A 68 9.81 1.84 9.56
CA ARG A 68 10.92 1.44 8.68
C ARG A 68 11.00 2.36 7.45
N PRO A 69 12.20 2.80 7.02
CA PRO A 69 12.33 3.69 5.86
C PRO A 69 12.10 2.96 4.52
N TRP A 70 12.46 1.68 4.43
CA TRP A 70 12.34 0.90 3.19
C TRP A 70 10.88 0.69 2.75
N THR A 71 9.92 0.73 3.68
CA THR A 71 8.49 0.52 3.37
C THR A 71 7.93 1.64 2.51
N TRP A 72 8.50 2.84 2.57
CA TRP A 72 8.14 3.91 1.65
C TRP A 72 8.41 3.51 0.20
N TYR A 73 9.61 3.02 -0.09
CA TYR A 73 9.98 2.55 -1.43
C TYR A 73 9.10 1.38 -1.89
N ALA A 74 8.83 0.43 -1.00
CA ALA A 74 7.96 -0.70 -1.30
C ALA A 74 6.55 -0.24 -1.71
N LEU A 75 5.95 0.67 -0.93
CA LEU A 75 4.63 1.23 -1.23
C LEU A 75 4.63 2.10 -2.49
N THR A 76 5.70 2.85 -2.77
CA THR A 76 5.83 3.64 -4.01
C THR A 76 5.90 2.74 -5.23
N VAL A 77 6.68 1.66 -5.19
CA VAL A 77 6.75 0.68 -6.29
C VAL A 77 5.40 0.00 -6.47
N GLN A 78 4.77 -0.43 -5.37
CA GLN A 78 3.44 -1.03 -5.40
C GLN A 78 2.40 -0.08 -6.01
N ALA A 79 2.44 1.21 -5.66
CA ALA A 79 1.56 2.21 -6.25
C ALA A 79 1.86 2.44 -7.74
N GLY A 80 3.13 2.45 -8.14
CA GLY A 80 3.51 2.52 -9.55
C GLY A 80 2.93 1.35 -10.37
N VAL A 81 3.06 0.12 -9.86
CA VAL A 81 2.46 -1.07 -10.49
C VAL A 81 0.94 -0.95 -10.53
N GLY A 82 0.31 -0.49 -9.44
CA GLY A 82 -1.14 -0.29 -9.38
C GLY A 82 -1.66 0.71 -10.43
N ILE A 83 -0.92 1.79 -10.70
CA ILE A 83 -1.24 2.75 -11.76
C ILE A 83 -1.19 2.08 -13.13
N LEU A 84 -0.15 1.30 -13.42
CA LEU A 84 -0.03 0.58 -14.70
C LEU A 84 -1.18 -0.39 -14.91
N LEU A 85 -1.56 -1.14 -13.87
CA LEU A 85 -2.71 -2.04 -13.92
C LEU A 85 -4.04 -1.29 -14.14
N ALA A 86 -4.22 -0.16 -13.45
CA ALA A 86 -5.42 0.67 -13.60
C ALA A 86 -5.52 1.29 -15.00
N LEU A 87 -4.40 1.76 -15.57
CA LEU A 87 -4.32 2.21 -16.96
C LEU A 87 -4.65 1.08 -17.95
N GLY A 88 -4.15 -0.13 -17.70
CA GLY A 88 -4.49 -1.31 -18.48
C GLY A 88 -6.00 -1.60 -18.49
N LEU A 89 -6.67 -1.43 -17.35
CA LEU A 89 -8.14 -1.58 -17.27
C LEU A 89 -8.89 -0.49 -18.04
N VAL A 90 -8.39 0.75 -18.03
CA VAL A 90 -8.97 1.82 -18.86
C VAL A 90 -8.81 1.46 -20.34
N ALA A 91 -7.60 1.03 -20.75
CA ALA A 91 -7.31 0.63 -22.12
C ALA A 91 -8.12 -0.58 -22.58
N SER A 92 -8.48 -1.49 -21.67
CA SER A 92 -9.33 -2.65 -21.97
C SER A 92 -10.83 -2.35 -21.96
N GLY A 93 -11.23 -1.07 -21.91
CA GLY A 93 -12.63 -0.62 -21.97
C GLY A 93 -13.35 -0.59 -20.61
N SER A 94 -12.70 -1.00 -19.51
CA SER A 94 -13.27 -0.93 -18.16
C SER A 94 -12.97 0.41 -17.49
N VAL A 95 -13.40 1.51 -18.12
CA VAL A 95 -13.06 2.88 -17.71
C VAL A 95 -13.40 3.15 -16.25
N VAL A 96 -14.59 2.77 -15.77
CA VAL A 96 -15.00 3.02 -14.38
C VAL A 96 -14.04 2.34 -13.38
N LYS A 97 -13.73 1.05 -13.59
CA LYS A 97 -12.84 0.29 -12.70
C LYS A 97 -11.42 0.85 -12.74
N GLY A 98 -10.92 1.18 -13.94
CA GLY A 98 -9.62 1.77 -14.13
C GLY A 98 -9.50 3.15 -13.47
N SER A 99 -10.49 4.03 -13.65
CA SER A 99 -10.53 5.35 -13.02
C SER A 99 -10.58 5.29 -11.50
N VAL A 100 -11.41 4.40 -10.92
CA VAL A 100 -11.44 4.18 -9.46
C VAL A 100 -10.07 3.69 -8.97
N GLY A 101 -9.46 2.74 -9.68
CA GLY A 101 -8.11 2.26 -9.37
C GLY A 101 -7.07 3.39 -9.41
N LEU A 102 -7.11 4.24 -10.44
CA LEU A 102 -6.21 5.39 -10.58
C LEU A 102 -6.38 6.39 -9.44
N VAL A 103 -7.61 6.71 -9.03
CA VAL A 103 -7.86 7.62 -7.92
C VAL A 103 -7.31 7.05 -6.61
N LEU A 104 -7.57 5.77 -6.34
CA LEU A 104 -7.10 5.12 -5.12
C LEU A 104 -5.57 5.04 -5.06
N VAL A 105 -4.94 4.59 -6.14
CA VAL A 105 -3.49 4.38 -6.18
C VAL A 105 -2.74 5.70 -6.36
N GLY A 106 -3.27 6.63 -7.14
CA GLY A 106 -2.76 7.99 -7.27
C GLY A 106 -2.87 8.77 -5.97
N GLY A 107 -3.98 8.63 -5.25
CA GLY A 107 -4.16 9.19 -3.90
C GLY A 107 -3.14 8.66 -2.90
N LEU A 108 -2.88 7.34 -2.92
CA LEU A 108 -1.80 6.74 -2.13
C LEU A 108 -0.43 7.34 -2.49
N LEU A 109 -0.14 7.49 -3.79
CA LEU A 109 1.14 8.01 -4.25
C LEU A 109 1.34 9.47 -3.86
N LEU A 110 0.27 10.29 -3.90
CA LEU A 110 0.26 11.65 -3.38
C LEU A 110 0.51 11.70 -1.87
N LEU A 111 -0.14 10.82 -1.10
CA LEU A 111 0.09 10.70 0.35
C LEU A 111 1.53 10.27 0.67
N LEU A 112 2.10 9.36 -0.12
CA LEU A 112 3.50 8.95 0.01
C LEU A 112 4.46 10.07 -0.35
N TRP A 113 4.13 10.91 -1.34
CA TRP A 113 4.95 12.05 -1.73
C TRP A 113 4.91 13.19 -0.72
N HIS A 114 3.92 13.20 0.19
CA HIS A 114 3.82 14.21 1.24
C HIS A 114 5.15 14.32 2.01
N PRO A 115 5.67 15.54 2.27
CA PRO A 115 6.99 15.75 2.88
C PRO A 115 7.17 14.99 4.20
N ASP A 116 6.08 14.77 4.95
CA ASP A 116 6.08 14.01 6.19
C ASP A 116 6.32 12.51 6.03
N CYS A 117 5.81 11.92 4.95
CA CYS A 117 6.09 10.53 4.59
C CYS A 117 7.52 10.40 4.07
N ARG A 118 7.99 11.39 3.30
CA ARG A 118 9.36 11.45 2.77
C ARG A 118 10.42 11.67 3.86
N ALA A 119 10.08 12.40 4.93
CA ALA A 119 10.99 12.68 6.04
C ALA A 119 11.51 11.41 6.74
N ARG A 120 10.75 10.30 6.70
CA ARG A 120 11.17 8.99 7.24
C ARG A 120 12.46 8.47 6.60
N ILE A 121 12.70 8.81 5.35
CA ILE A 121 13.91 8.42 4.63
C ILE A 121 15.12 9.18 5.19
N HIS A 122 14.95 10.47 5.51
CA HIS A 122 16.04 11.35 5.93
C HIS A 122 16.41 11.16 7.41
N GLU A 123 15.44 10.81 8.27
CA GLU A 123 15.71 10.53 9.69
C GLU A 123 16.53 9.24 9.89
N SER A 124 16.39 8.25 8.99
CA SER A 124 17.15 6.99 9.06
C SER A 124 18.65 7.12 8.75
N GLY A 125 19.07 8.23 8.14
CA GLY A 125 20.46 8.50 7.79
C GLY A 125 21.24 9.29 8.84
N ARG A 126 20.60 9.79 9.91
CA ARG A 126 21.33 10.39 11.03
C ARG A 126 21.96 9.27 11.85
N PRO A 127 23.29 9.12 11.89
CA PRO A 127 23.92 8.21 12.84
C PRO A 127 23.42 8.61 14.22
N ALA A 128 22.86 7.64 14.96
CA ALA A 128 22.53 7.84 16.36
C ALA A 128 23.78 8.43 17.02
N ALA A 129 23.72 9.70 17.41
CA ALA A 129 24.75 10.31 18.20
C ALA A 129 24.87 9.44 19.44
N ARG A 130 25.93 8.62 19.49
CA ARG A 130 26.25 7.79 20.64
C ARG A 130 26.55 8.78 21.76
N LEU A 131 25.57 8.97 22.64
CA LEU A 131 25.77 9.50 23.98
C LEU A 131 26.35 8.37 24.85
#